data_AF-D0L3Q7-F1
#
_entry.id   AF-D0L3Q7-F1
#
_cell.length_a   1.000
_cell.length_b   1.000
_cell.length_c   1.000
_cell.angle_alpha   90.00
_cell.angle_beta   90.00
_cell.angle_gamma   90.00
#
_symmetry.space_group_name_H-M   'P 1'
#
loop_
_entity.id
_entity.type
_entity.pdbx_description
1 polymer ?
#
loop_
_entity_poly.entity_id
_entity_poly.type
_entity_poly.pdbx_seq_one_letter_code
_entity_poly.pdbx_strand_id
1 'polypeptide(L)'
;MILAAVIGTFSALDVDEGPASVVVHPLFMVGTIGIVVWHMAKSTLFQATWMTLIMRGTTVGWDEVEAVVLTTGSAHGTVELGVMPRPGGQTPTLDVRPGERLVDIPMRVVVPASKVDVDKLHWAINQTGRTDMLLIERTAGGDRVLRQSNTRGAGCCW
;
A
#
# COMPACT_ATOMS: atom_id res chain seq x y z
N MET A 1 -3.14 11.31 -18.25
CA MET A 1 -1.81 11.56 -18.84
C MET A 1 -1.04 10.29 -19.19
N ILE A 2 -1.12 9.20 -18.43
CA ILE A 2 -0.44 7.93 -18.76
C ILE A 2 -0.95 7.32 -20.08
N LEU A 3 -2.25 7.39 -20.35
CA LEU A 3 -2.83 6.86 -21.58
C LEU A 3 -2.34 7.57 -22.85
N ALA A 4 -2.09 8.88 -22.79
CA ALA A 4 -1.58 9.65 -23.93
C ALA A 4 -0.09 9.37 -24.21
N ALA A 5 0.70 9.09 -23.16
CA ALA A 5 2.10 8.70 -23.31
C ALA A 5 2.24 7.28 -23.89
N VAL A 6 1.30 6.37 -23.56
CA VAL A 6 1.25 5.00 -24.09
C VAL A 6 0.71 4.96 -25.53
N ILE A 7 -0.27 5.80 -25.89
CA ILE A 7 -0.83 5.83 -27.26
C ILE A 7 0.11 6.57 -28.24
N GLY A 8 0.75 7.66 -27.81
CA GLY A 8 1.67 8.41 -28.67
C GLY A 8 2.96 7.67 -29.03
N THR A 9 3.29 6.58 -28.34
CA THR A 9 4.52 5.79 -28.56
C THR A 9 4.39 4.68 -29.60
N PHE A 10 3.18 4.16 -29.86
CA PHE A 10 2.98 3.15 -30.92
C PHE A 10 3.07 3.77 -32.33
N SER A 11 2.68 5.03 -32.49
CA SER A 11 2.72 5.72 -33.79
C SER A 11 4.13 6.11 -34.27
N ALA A 12 5.17 5.92 -33.46
CA ALA A 12 6.56 6.27 -33.79
C ALA A 12 7.44 5.06 -34.13
N LEU A 13 6.89 3.85 -34.15
CA LEU A 13 7.61 2.59 -34.39
C LEU A 13 7.39 2.03 -35.80
N ASP A 14 7.27 2.90 -36.80
CA ASP A 14 7.54 2.53 -38.21
C ASP A 14 9.06 2.60 -38.45
N VAL A 15 9.83 1.83 -37.66
CA VAL A 15 11.27 1.66 -37.87
C VAL A 15 11.43 0.56 -38.90
N ASP A 16 11.87 0.95 -40.10
CA ASP A 16 12.23 0.08 -41.22
C ASP A 16 12.88 -1.23 -40.76
N GLU A 17 12.53 -2.35 -41.42
CA GLU A 17 12.96 -3.73 -41.14
C GLU A 17 14.47 -3.97 -41.42
N GLY A 18 15.34 -3.09 -40.94
CA GLY A 18 16.78 -3.22 -40.98
C GLY A 18 17.35 -3.87 -39.70
N PRO A 19 18.62 -4.30 -39.71
CA PRO A 19 19.27 -4.98 -38.58
C PRO A 19 19.31 -4.18 -37.26
N ALA A 20 19.06 -2.86 -37.31
CA ALA A 20 18.90 -2.02 -36.13
C ALA A 20 17.59 -2.31 -35.35
N SER A 21 16.53 -2.78 -36.01
CA SER A 21 15.25 -3.10 -35.39
C SER A 21 15.38 -4.23 -34.35
N VAL A 22 16.27 -5.20 -34.60
CA VAL A 22 16.49 -6.38 -33.74
C VAL A 22 17.03 -6.00 -32.36
N VAL A 23 17.71 -4.86 -32.23
CA VAL A 23 18.31 -4.39 -30.95
C VAL A 23 17.45 -3.31 -30.29
N VAL A 24 16.81 -2.44 -31.08
CA VAL A 24 16.02 -1.31 -30.56
C VAL A 24 14.73 -1.78 -29.88
N HIS A 25 14.03 -2.76 -30.46
CA HIS A 25 12.77 -3.28 -29.89
C HIS A 25 12.93 -3.90 -28.49
N PRO A 26 13.89 -4.82 -28.24
CA PRO A 26 14.04 -5.41 -26.90
C PRO A 26 14.51 -4.39 -25.85
N LEU A 27 15.41 -3.46 -26.20
CA LEU A 27 15.84 -2.40 -25.26
C LEU A 27 14.68 -1.46 -24.90
N PHE A 28 13.83 -1.12 -25.88
CA PHE A 28 12.65 -0.30 -25.65
C PHE A 28 11.60 -1.02 -24.78
N MET A 29 11.37 -2.33 -25.01
CA MET A 29 10.49 -3.11 -24.14
C MET A 29 11.00 -3.16 -22.70
N VAL A 30 12.30 -3.44 -22.50
CA VAL A 30 12.91 -3.48 -21.16
C VAL A 30 12.80 -2.12 -20.47
N GLY A 31 13.06 -1.02 -21.20
CA GLY A 31 12.89 0.33 -20.68
C GLY A 31 11.45 0.63 -20.25
N THR A 32 10.47 0.26 -21.08
CA THR A 32 9.04 0.46 -20.79
C THR A 32 8.59 -0.36 -19.60
N ILE A 33 8.98 -1.64 -19.53
CA ILE A 33 8.71 -2.51 -18.37
C ILE A 33 9.34 -1.92 -17.11
N GLY A 34 10.58 -1.44 -17.19
CA GLY A 34 11.27 -0.77 -16.09
C GLY A 34 10.51 0.45 -15.56
N ILE A 35 10.02 1.31 -16.46
CA ILE A 35 9.22 2.49 -16.09
C ILE A 35 7.90 2.07 -15.45
N VAL A 36 7.19 1.07 -16.00
CA VAL A 36 5.92 0.58 -15.44
C VAL A 36 6.13 -0.04 -14.07
N VAL A 37 7.15 -0.87 -13.89
CA VAL A 37 7.48 -1.49 -12.59
C VAL A 37 7.88 -0.42 -11.57
N TRP A 38 8.72 0.55 -11.97
CA TRP A 38 9.08 1.68 -11.11
C TRP A 38 7.86 2.51 -10.72
N HIS A 39 6.97 2.79 -11.67
CA HIS A 39 5.77 3.56 -11.43
C HIS A 39 4.78 2.79 -10.55
N MET A 40 4.58 1.49 -10.76
CA MET A 40 3.78 0.61 -9.89
C MET A 40 4.34 0.60 -8.47
N ALA A 41 5.65 0.36 -8.31
CA ALA A 41 6.32 0.36 -7.00
C ALA A 41 6.20 1.71 -6.25
N LYS A 42 6.07 2.81 -6.98
CA LYS A 42 5.82 4.16 -6.43
C LYS A 42 4.34 4.50 -6.26
N SER A 43 3.45 3.92 -7.05
CA SER A 43 2.02 4.24 -7.06
C SER A 43 1.21 3.39 -6.08
N THR A 44 1.55 2.11 -5.90
CA THR A 44 0.88 1.20 -4.95
C THR A 44 1.68 1.11 -3.65
N LEU A 45 1.90 2.26 -3.01
CA LEU A 45 2.55 2.31 -1.70
C LEU A 45 1.63 1.72 -0.61
N PHE A 46 0.32 1.95 -0.73
CA PHE A 46 -0.70 1.40 0.16
C PHE A 46 -2.03 1.20 -0.57
N GLN A 47 -2.65 0.05 -0.36
CA GLN A 47 -4.03 -0.22 -0.76
C GLN A 47 -4.65 -1.25 0.19
N ALA A 48 -5.83 -0.94 0.73
CA ALA A 48 -6.63 -1.89 1.50
C ALA A 48 -7.84 -2.30 0.67
N THR A 49 -8.02 -3.60 0.45
CA THR A 49 -9.19 -4.18 -0.22
C THR A 49 -10.00 -5.02 0.74
N TRP A 50 -11.11 -5.59 0.30
CA TRP A 50 -11.88 -6.52 1.12
C TRP A 50 -11.17 -7.87 1.34
N MET A 51 -10.21 -8.26 0.49
CA MET A 51 -9.46 -9.53 0.62
C MET A 51 -8.10 -9.36 1.30
N THR A 52 -7.37 -8.32 0.92
CA THR A 52 -5.95 -8.16 1.26
C THR A 52 -5.58 -6.71 1.48
N LEU A 53 -4.44 -6.55 2.16
CA LEU A 53 -3.74 -5.28 2.28
C LEU A 53 -2.44 -5.34 1.47
N ILE A 54 -2.19 -4.31 0.66
CA ILE A 54 -0.99 -4.18 -0.15
C ILE A 54 -0.17 -3.00 0.37
N MET A 55 1.08 -3.24 0.77
CA MET A 55 2.05 -2.19 1.12
C MET A 55 3.33 -2.38 0.32
N ARG A 56 3.77 -1.32 -0.36
CA ARG A 56 5.02 -1.31 -1.15
C ARG A 56 5.11 -2.51 -2.12
N GLY A 57 3.98 -2.90 -2.71
CA GLY A 57 3.88 -4.05 -3.62
C GLY A 57 3.86 -5.43 -2.94
N THR A 58 3.92 -5.49 -1.61
CA THR A 58 3.77 -6.73 -0.83
C THR A 58 2.33 -6.88 -0.38
N THR A 59 1.75 -8.06 -0.59
CA THR A 59 0.36 -8.37 -0.25
C THR A 59 0.30 -9.23 1.01
N VAL A 60 -0.58 -8.87 1.94
CA VAL A 60 -0.88 -9.64 3.16
C VAL A 60 -2.38 -9.88 3.28
N GLY A 61 -2.77 -11.09 3.65
CA GLY A 61 -4.15 -11.44 3.94
C GLY A 61 -4.62 -10.87 5.27
N TRP A 62 -5.89 -10.50 5.37
CA TRP A 62 -6.44 -9.95 6.61
C TRP A 62 -6.42 -10.93 7.79
N ASP A 63 -6.31 -12.24 7.54
CA ASP A 63 -6.21 -13.31 8.52
C ASP A 63 -4.89 -13.30 9.31
N GLU A 64 -3.83 -12.76 8.71
CA GLU A 64 -2.51 -12.60 9.33
C GLU A 64 -2.36 -11.31 10.13
N VAL A 65 -3.30 -10.37 9.98
CA VAL A 65 -3.22 -9.04 10.59
C VAL A 65 -3.91 -9.01 11.94
N GLU A 66 -3.22 -8.53 12.97
CA GLU A 66 -3.82 -8.22 14.28
C GLU A 66 -4.30 -6.78 14.34
N ALA A 67 -3.46 -5.85 13.91
CA ALA A 67 -3.79 -4.43 13.95
C ALA A 67 -3.19 -3.67 12.76
N VAL A 68 -3.87 -2.60 12.38
CA VAL A 68 -3.31 -1.57 11.51
C VAL A 68 -2.95 -0.37 12.38
N VAL A 69 -1.68 0.03 12.35
CA VAL A 69 -1.12 1.12 13.15
C VAL A 69 -0.93 2.34 12.25
N LEU A 70 -1.33 3.52 12.73
CA LEU A 70 -1.16 4.81 12.06
C LEU A 70 -0.32 5.71 12.94
N THR A 71 0.63 6.44 12.36
CA THR A 71 1.30 7.55 13.03
C THR A 71 1.47 8.72 12.08
N THR A 72 1.71 9.91 12.65
CA THR A 72 2.18 11.04 11.85
C THR A 72 3.51 10.70 11.20
N GLY A 73 3.61 10.95 9.90
CA GLY A 73 4.84 10.72 9.15
C GLY A 73 5.93 11.72 9.52
N SER A 74 7.16 11.42 9.12
CA SER A 74 8.32 12.31 9.37
C SER A 74 8.28 13.60 8.55
N ALA A 75 7.63 13.58 7.39
CA ALA A 75 7.44 14.75 6.54
C ALA A 75 6.05 15.39 6.76
N HIS A 76 5.95 16.71 6.63
CA HIS A 76 4.68 17.42 6.74
C HIS A 76 3.65 16.93 5.71
N GLY A 77 2.42 16.70 6.15
CA GLY A 77 1.34 16.19 5.29
C GLY A 77 1.45 14.72 4.91
N THR A 78 2.27 13.94 5.63
CA THR A 78 2.38 12.48 5.46
C THR A 78 1.92 11.74 6.70
N VAL A 79 1.44 10.52 6.48
CA VAL A 79 1.14 9.55 7.53
C VAL A 79 1.93 8.29 7.25
N GLU A 80 2.29 7.59 8.31
CA GLU A 80 2.90 6.27 8.23
C GLU A 80 1.89 5.23 8.70
N LEU A 81 1.76 4.19 7.91
CA LEU A 81 0.89 3.05 8.15
C LEU A 81 1.76 1.84 8.43
N GLY A 82 1.41 1.06 9.43
CA GLY A 82 2.04 -0.21 9.79
C GLY A 82 1.01 -1.33 9.91
N VAL A 83 1.43 -2.56 9.63
CA VAL A 83 0.63 -3.77 9.83
C VAL A 83 1.31 -4.60 10.91
N MET A 84 0.60 -4.74 12.04
CA MET A 84 1.01 -5.61 13.13
C MET A 84 0.54 -7.03 12.80
N PRO A 85 1.47 -8.00 12.69
CA PRO A 85 1.10 -9.39 12.46
C PRO A 85 0.45 -9.96 13.72
N ARG A 86 -0.48 -10.88 13.52
CA ARG A 86 -1.01 -11.74 14.58
C ARG A 86 0.10 -12.64 15.14
N PRO A 87 0.01 -13.08 16.41
CA PRO A 87 0.92 -14.10 16.93
C PRO A 87 0.93 -15.34 16.03
N GLY A 88 2.12 -15.69 15.50
CA GLY A 88 2.30 -16.80 14.56
C GLY A 88 1.97 -16.50 13.10
N GLY A 89 1.55 -15.27 12.75
CA GLY A 89 1.36 -14.82 11.37
C GLY A 89 2.68 -14.68 10.60
N GLN A 90 2.62 -14.83 9.27
CA GLN A 90 3.80 -14.82 8.39
C GLN A 90 3.91 -13.54 7.56
N THR A 91 3.65 -12.40 8.18
CA THR A 91 3.75 -11.10 7.51
C THR A 91 5.20 -10.79 7.13
N PRO A 92 5.51 -10.53 5.84
CA PRO A 92 6.88 -10.28 5.40
C PRO A 92 7.49 -9.03 6.04
N THR A 93 8.77 -9.08 6.43
CA THR A 93 9.48 -7.89 6.91
C THR A 93 9.99 -7.06 5.74
N LEU A 94 9.62 -5.78 5.70
CA LEU A 94 10.13 -4.82 4.72
C LEU A 94 11.35 -4.09 5.24
N ASP A 95 12.28 -3.76 4.35
CA ASP A 95 13.44 -2.92 4.69
C ASP A 95 13.03 -1.54 5.20
N VAL A 96 13.74 -1.04 6.21
CA VAL A 96 13.54 0.29 6.78
C VAL A 96 13.99 1.36 5.81
N ARG A 97 13.08 2.27 5.47
CA ARG A 97 13.39 3.45 4.65
C ARG A 97 13.64 4.67 5.54
N PRO A 98 14.48 5.62 5.09
CA PRO A 98 14.69 6.88 5.80
C PRO A 98 13.35 7.58 6.09
N GLY A 99 13.15 8.01 7.33
CA GLY A 99 11.96 8.71 7.77
C GLY A 99 10.79 7.83 8.22
N GLU A 100 10.92 6.49 8.17
CA GLU A 100 10.00 5.57 8.84
C GLU A 100 10.24 5.57 10.36
N ARG A 101 9.16 5.61 11.13
CA ARG A 101 9.14 5.66 12.60
C ARG A 101 8.64 4.36 13.22
N LEU A 102 7.79 3.62 12.53
CA LEU A 102 7.25 2.32 12.97
C LEU A 102 8.27 1.19 12.73
N VAL A 103 9.53 1.41 13.08
CA VAL A 103 10.65 0.49 12.77
C VAL A 103 10.53 -0.87 13.47
N ASP A 104 9.72 -0.94 14.53
CA ASP A 104 9.35 -2.15 15.24
C ASP A 104 8.29 -3.00 14.50
N ILE A 105 7.58 -2.42 13.53
CA ILE A 105 6.50 -3.08 12.79
C ILE A 105 7.04 -3.63 11.46
N PRO A 106 6.83 -4.91 11.13
CA PRO A 106 7.50 -5.57 10.00
C PRO A 106 7.10 -4.99 8.64
N MET A 107 5.81 -4.70 8.44
CA MET A 107 5.31 -4.03 7.23
C MET A 107 4.88 -2.62 7.57
N ARG A 108 5.48 -1.64 6.89
CA ARG A 108 5.17 -0.22 7.05
C ARG A 108 5.41 0.57 5.78
N VAL A 109 4.72 1.70 5.67
CA VAL A 109 4.85 2.62 4.54
C VAL A 109 4.44 4.04 4.91
N VAL A 110 5.19 5.02 4.41
CA VAL A 110 4.82 6.43 4.46
C VAL A 110 4.07 6.82 3.19
N VAL A 111 2.90 7.45 3.35
CA VAL A 111 2.05 7.92 2.27
C VAL A 111 1.55 9.34 2.53
N PRO A 112 1.13 10.11 1.50
CA PRO A 112 0.48 11.39 1.71
C PRO A 112 -0.80 11.23 2.55
N ALA A 113 -1.01 12.10 3.53
CA ALA A 113 -2.18 12.07 4.40
C ALA A 113 -3.49 12.15 3.61
N SER A 114 -3.50 12.88 2.48
CA SER A 114 -4.67 13.00 1.59
C SER A 114 -5.08 11.70 0.89
N LYS A 115 -4.26 10.65 0.97
CA LYS A 115 -4.55 9.31 0.41
C LYS A 115 -5.09 8.34 1.47
N VAL A 116 -5.09 8.73 2.74
CA VAL A 116 -5.54 7.89 3.84
C VAL A 116 -6.82 8.45 4.42
N ASP A 117 -7.84 7.60 4.43
CA ASP A 117 -9.15 7.87 5.01
C ASP A 117 -9.40 6.78 6.05
N VAL A 118 -9.40 7.20 7.32
CA VAL A 118 -9.49 6.32 8.49
C VAL A 118 -10.82 5.58 8.51
N ASP A 119 -11.91 6.23 8.09
CA ASP A 119 -13.24 5.61 8.08
C ASP A 119 -13.35 4.59 6.94
N LYS A 120 -12.77 4.86 5.77
CA LYS A 120 -12.69 3.84 4.69
C LYS A 120 -11.82 2.65 5.07
N LEU A 121 -10.72 2.90 5.77
CA LEU A 121 -9.86 1.83 6.27
C LEU A 121 -10.58 0.98 7.31
N HIS A 122 -11.31 1.60 8.25
CA HIS A 122 -12.15 0.89 9.20
C HIS A 122 -13.27 0.09 8.51
N TRP A 123 -13.92 0.67 7.50
CA TRP A 123 -14.90 -0.03 6.68
C TRP A 123 -14.31 -1.27 6.01
N ALA A 124 -13.10 -1.17 5.42
CA ALA A 124 -12.42 -2.30 4.79
C ALA A 124 -12.09 -3.41 5.80
N ILE A 125 -11.61 -3.03 7.00
CA ILE A 125 -11.36 -3.97 8.10
C ILE A 125 -12.66 -4.67 8.51
N ASN A 126 -13.80 -3.97 8.54
CA ASN A 126 -15.09 -4.59 8.89
C ASN A 126 -15.56 -5.62 7.86
N GLN A 127 -15.18 -5.48 6.58
CA GLN A 127 -15.53 -6.45 5.54
C GLN A 127 -14.91 -7.83 5.75
N THR A 128 -13.89 -7.94 6.61
CA THR A 128 -13.26 -9.22 6.97
C THR A 128 -14.16 -10.12 7.81
N GLY A 129 -15.24 -9.57 8.41
CA GLY A 129 -16.10 -10.28 9.36
C GLY A 129 -15.46 -10.50 10.75
N ARG A 130 -14.21 -10.06 10.96
CA ARG A 130 -13.48 -10.20 12.22
C ARG A 130 -13.90 -9.15 13.24
N THR A 131 -13.81 -9.48 14.53
CA THR A 131 -14.17 -8.60 15.67
C THR A 131 -12.97 -8.21 16.54
N ASP A 132 -11.81 -8.81 16.28
CA ASP A 132 -10.60 -8.73 17.08
C ASP A 132 -9.53 -7.80 16.48
N MET A 133 -9.77 -7.23 15.30
CA MET A 133 -8.80 -6.34 14.65
C MET A 133 -8.89 -4.91 15.18
N LEU A 134 -7.73 -4.29 15.38
CA LEU A 134 -7.63 -2.93 15.90
C LEU A 134 -7.09 -1.96 14.84
N LEU A 135 -7.66 -0.75 14.85
CA LEU A 135 -7.09 0.41 14.20
C LEU A 135 -6.47 1.29 15.28
N ILE A 136 -5.16 1.40 15.29
CA ILE A 136 -4.38 2.03 16.36
C ILE A 136 -3.74 3.30 15.82
N GLU A 137 -3.78 4.38 16.58
CA GLU A 137 -2.92 5.54 16.39
C GLU A 137 -1.77 5.48 17.38
N ARG A 138 -0.54 5.48 16.87
CA ARG A 138 0.68 5.62 17.66
C ARG A 138 1.07 7.08 17.72
N THR A 139 1.22 7.58 18.93
CA THR A 139 1.68 8.95 19.21
C THR A 139 2.92 8.91 20.10
N ALA A 140 3.56 10.07 20.32
CA ALA A 140 4.65 10.17 21.31
C ALA A 140 4.21 9.80 22.73
N GLY A 141 2.91 9.89 23.04
CA GLY A 141 2.33 9.50 24.33
C GLY A 141 1.94 8.02 24.42
N GLY A 142 2.20 7.23 23.38
CA GLY A 142 1.85 5.81 23.30
C GLY A 142 0.75 5.51 22.29
N ASP A 143 0.26 4.27 22.36
CA ASP A 143 -0.72 3.71 21.43
C ASP A 143 -2.16 3.97 21.92
N ARG A 144 -2.98 4.49 21.01
CA ARG A 144 -4.40 4.77 21.23
C ARG A 144 -5.23 3.99 20.22
N VAL A 145 -6.20 3.20 20.69
CA VAL A 145 -7.17 2.56 19.79
C VAL A 145 -8.10 3.62 19.21
N LEU A 146 -8.08 3.78 17.89
CA LEU A 146 -9.01 4.66 17.16
C LEU A 146 -10.36 3.96 16.93
N ARG A 147 -10.30 2.71 16.46
CA ARG A 147 -11.47 1.90 16.13
C ARG A 147 -11.16 0.42 16.38
N GLN A 148 -12.19 -0.37 16.61
CA GLN A 148 -12.12 -1.83 16.62
C GLN A 148 -13.06 -2.39 15.55
N SER A 149 -12.67 -3.48 14.93
CA SER A 149 -13.48 -4.18 13.93
C SER A 149 -14.74 -4.76 14.54
N ASN A 150 -15.89 -4.60 13.89
CA ASN A 150 -17.15 -5.30 14.17
C ASN A 150 -17.55 -5.45 15.67
N THR A 151 -17.12 -4.55 16.56
CA THR A 151 -17.61 -4.51 17.93
C THR A 151 -19.04 -4.02 17.94
N ARG A 152 -19.97 -4.97 17.90
CA ARG A 152 -21.35 -4.74 18.33
C ARG A 152 -21.33 -4.38 19.81
N GLY A 153 -21.67 -3.13 20.12
CA GLY A 153 -22.06 -2.68 21.45
C GLY A 153 -23.13 -1.61 21.32
N ALA A 154 -24.37 -2.00 21.60
CA ALA A 154 -25.61 -1.21 21.68
C ALA A 154 -26.25 -0.75 20.34
N GLY A 155 -27.34 -1.43 19.97
CA GLY A 155 -28.48 -0.94 19.19
C GLY A 155 -28.22 0.01 18.02
N CYS A 156 -28.43 -0.47 16.80
CA CYS A 156 -29.46 0.07 15.92
C CYS A 156 -29.54 -0.73 14.63
N CYS A 157 -30.77 -1.07 14.28
CA CYS A 157 -31.19 -1.40 12.93
C CYS A 157 -30.75 -0.32 11.94
N TRP A 158 -30.40 -0.74 10.74
CA TRP A 158 -30.86 -0.06 9.53
C TRP A 158 -31.82 -1.00 8.83
#